data_AF-A0A7Y5L0D8-F1
#
_entry.id   AF-A0A7Y5L0D8-F1
#
_cell.length_a   1.000
_cell.length_b   1.000
_cell.length_c   1.000
_cell.angle_alpha   90.00
_cell.angle_beta   90.00
_cell.angle_gamma   90.00
#
_symmetry.space_group_name_H-M   'P 1'
#
loop_
_entity.id
_entity.type
_entity.pdbx_description
1 polymer ?
#
loop_
_entity_poly.entity_id
_entity_poly.type
_entity_poly.pdbx_seq_one_letter_code
_entity_poly.pdbx_strand_id
1 'polypeptide(L)'
;MSVLALWCGAFAPDAVDGLAGLVLRGHLGQWIGHSIVGVVVFSTPMGLLMTSLLRAAVGKRKNVVARWLRTIDAPDPRRGLDVASSCIGAVSHVVFDLVSHEGSHLLWPWSDDPPWLGEGWQATWFRVSVPGYHDYSIGPHFVMWLILSAGGAWMFVRFPPLSRGEGQRVDASRASDSESG
;
A
#
# COMPACT_ATOMS: atom_id res chain seq x y z
N MET A 1 -0.77 -6.88 14.13
CA MET A 1 -0.52 -6.16 12.88
C MET A 1 -1.61 -5.11 12.72
N SER A 2 -1.27 -3.89 12.34
CA SER A 2 -2.21 -2.77 12.16
C SER A 2 -2.57 -2.67 10.69
N VAL A 3 -3.81 -3.02 10.33
CA VAL A 3 -4.26 -3.11 8.93
C VAL A 3 -4.27 -1.73 8.27
N LEU A 4 -4.75 -0.70 8.97
CA LEU A 4 -4.70 0.67 8.46
C LEU A 4 -3.26 1.13 8.21
N ALA A 5 -2.33 0.87 9.15
CA ALA A 5 -0.93 1.25 8.96
C ALA A 5 -0.27 0.50 7.80
N LEU A 6 -0.61 -0.78 7.62
CA LEU A 6 -0.19 -1.57 6.47
C LEU A 6 -0.65 -0.94 5.15
N TRP A 7 -1.92 -0.55 5.05
CA TRP A 7 -2.48 0.07 3.85
C TRP A 7 -1.86 1.43 3.55
N CYS A 8 -1.73 2.28 4.56
CA CYS A 8 -1.08 3.58 4.40
C CYS A 8 0.40 3.42 4.02
N GLY A 9 1.08 2.43 4.60
CA GLY A 9 2.45 2.08 4.26
C GLY A 9 2.57 1.64 2.81
N ALA A 10 1.67 0.78 2.34
CA ALA A 10 1.65 0.35 0.94
C ALA A 10 1.42 1.52 -0.03
N PHE A 11 0.54 2.47 0.31
CA PHE A 11 0.31 3.65 -0.52
C PHE A 11 1.44 4.70 -0.47
N ALA A 12 2.29 4.66 0.55
CA ALA A 12 3.25 5.73 0.82
C ALA A 12 4.31 5.95 -0.28
N PRO A 13 4.89 4.93 -0.93
CA PRO A 13 5.82 5.11 -2.06
C PRO A 13 5.23 6.00 -3.16
N ASP A 14 4.01 5.72 -3.60
CA ASP A 14 3.30 6.51 -4.61
C ASP A 14 3.01 7.93 -4.14
N ALA A 15 2.65 8.10 -2.87
CA ALA A 15 2.40 9.43 -2.32
C ALA A 15 3.68 10.29 -2.31
N VAL A 16 4.81 9.70 -1.91
CA VAL A 16 6.12 10.36 -1.90
C VAL A 16 6.51 10.77 -3.31
N ASP A 17 6.45 9.84 -4.26
CA ASP A 17 6.88 10.11 -5.63
C ASP A 17 5.89 10.99 -6.40
N GLY A 18 4.59 10.88 -6.15
CA GLY A 18 3.58 11.76 -6.72
C GLY A 18 3.74 13.21 -6.24
N LEU A 19 3.97 13.42 -4.94
CA LEU A 19 4.25 14.75 -4.39
C LEU A 19 5.56 15.31 -4.92
N ALA A 20 6.63 14.52 -4.92
CA ALA A 20 7.92 14.93 -5.46
C ALA A 20 7.85 15.20 -6.97
N GLY A 21 7.14 14.36 -7.72
CA GLY A 21 6.92 14.48 -9.15
C GLY A 21 6.17 15.76 -9.51
N LEU A 22 5.06 16.03 -8.81
CA LEU A 22 4.26 17.23 -9.02
C LEU A 22 5.01 18.52 -8.67
N VAL A 23 5.74 18.53 -7.55
CA VAL A 23 6.39 19.76 -7.03
C VAL A 23 7.75 20.01 -7.67
N LEU A 24 8.53 18.96 -7.94
CA LEU A 24 9.95 19.10 -8.33
C LEU A 24 10.21 18.74 -9.79
N ARG A 25 9.47 17.80 -10.39
CA ARG A 25 9.80 17.25 -11.71
C ARG A 25 8.83 17.67 -12.82
N GLY A 26 7.62 18.12 -12.46
CA GLY A 26 6.57 18.49 -13.42
C GLY A 26 5.92 17.30 -14.13
N HIS A 27 6.23 16.07 -13.71
CA HIS A 27 5.65 14.85 -14.25
C HIS A 27 5.55 13.77 -13.16
N LEU A 28 4.62 12.83 -13.33
CA LEU A 28 4.45 11.68 -12.44
C LEU A 28 5.32 10.51 -12.88
N GLY A 29 5.80 9.72 -11.93
CA GLY A 29 6.62 8.54 -12.18
C GLY A 29 7.30 8.03 -10.91
N GLN A 30 7.79 6.80 -10.95
CA GLN A 30 8.56 6.19 -9.85
C GLN A 30 9.91 6.89 -9.68
N TRP A 31 10.34 7.05 -8.43
CA TRP A 31 11.59 7.71 -8.05
C TRP A 31 12.07 7.21 -6.67
N ILE A 32 12.49 8.13 -5.79
CA ILE A 32 13.07 7.80 -4.49
C ILE A 32 12.09 7.01 -3.61
N GLY A 33 10.79 7.28 -3.67
CA GLY A 33 9.77 6.59 -2.88
C GLY A 33 9.73 5.07 -3.11
N HIS A 34 10.14 4.63 -4.30
CA HIS A 34 10.23 3.22 -4.71
C HIS A 34 11.64 2.62 -4.58
N SER A 35 12.61 3.36 -4.05
CA SER A 35 13.92 2.80 -3.75
C SER A 35 13.96 2.19 -2.35
N ILE A 36 14.88 1.24 -2.12
CA ILE A 36 15.03 0.58 -0.80
C ILE A 36 15.21 1.61 0.31
N VAL A 37 16.02 2.64 0.05
CA VAL A 37 16.25 3.69 1.05
C VAL A 37 15.06 4.61 1.18
N GLY A 38 14.39 4.97 0.08
CA GLY A 38 13.21 5.81 0.23
C GLY A 38 12.03 5.10 0.90
N VAL A 39 11.88 3.78 0.73
CA VAL A 39 10.90 2.97 1.48
C VAL A 39 11.10 3.12 2.99
N VAL A 40 12.34 3.03 3.46
CA VAL A 40 12.65 3.11 4.89
C VAL A 40 12.60 4.56 5.39
N VAL A 41 13.21 5.49 4.66
CA VAL A 41 13.45 6.87 5.09
C VAL A 41 12.23 7.77 4.87
N PHE A 42 11.50 7.60 3.77
CA PHE A 42 10.39 8.46 3.39
C PHE A 42 9.04 7.76 3.47
N SER A 43 8.89 6.57 2.88
CA SER A 43 7.59 5.90 2.76
C SER A 43 7.10 5.40 4.12
N THR A 44 7.97 4.84 4.97
CA THR A 44 7.56 4.38 6.30
C THR A 44 7.05 5.53 7.19
N PRO A 45 7.78 6.66 7.35
CA PRO A 45 7.26 7.82 8.07
C PRO A 45 6.01 8.44 7.43
N MET A 46 5.96 8.52 6.08
CA MET A 46 4.78 9.02 5.38
C MET A 46 3.55 8.15 5.66
N GLY A 47 3.69 6.83 5.60
CA GLY A 47 2.61 5.89 5.94
C GLY A 47 2.12 6.04 7.39
N LEU A 48 3.03 6.29 8.33
CA LEU A 48 2.67 6.57 9.74
C LEU A 48 1.93 7.90 9.90
N LEU A 49 2.39 8.94 9.20
CA LEU A 49 1.73 10.24 9.18
C LEU A 49 0.32 10.12 8.61
N MET A 50 0.17 9.47 7.45
CA MET A 50 -1.12 9.22 6.81
C MET A 50 -2.06 8.43 7.72
N THR A 51 -1.55 7.37 8.37
CA THR A 51 -2.30 6.59 9.36
C THR A 51 -2.82 7.48 10.48
N SER A 52 -1.95 8.34 11.04
CA SER A 52 -2.31 9.26 12.13
C SER A 52 -3.36 10.29 11.68
N LEU A 53 -3.21 10.85 10.48
CA LEU A 53 -4.15 11.80 9.90
C LEU A 53 -5.52 11.16 9.64
N LEU A 54 -5.54 9.95 9.08
CA LEU A 54 -6.79 9.22 8.86
C LEU A 54 -7.49 8.89 10.17
N ARG A 55 -6.76 8.40 11.20
CA ARG A 55 -7.33 8.19 12.55
C ARG A 55 -7.93 9.48 13.13
N ALA A 56 -7.20 10.60 13.02
CA ALA A 56 -7.68 11.90 13.50
C ALA A 56 -8.92 12.40 12.75
N ALA A 57 -8.97 12.21 11.43
CA ALA A 57 -10.11 12.58 10.59
C ALA A 57 -11.34 11.71 10.87
N VAL A 58 -11.13 10.42 11.13
CA VAL A 58 -12.16 9.42 11.41
C VAL A 58 -12.78 9.63 12.79
N GLY A 59 -12.00 10.00 13.80
CA GLY A 59 -12.52 10.33 15.13
C GLY A 59 -13.53 11.48 15.11
N LYS A 60 -13.45 12.36 14.12
CA LYS A 60 -14.29 13.57 14.00
C LYS A 60 -15.51 13.41 13.08
N ARG A 61 -15.60 12.33 12.29
CA ARG A 61 -16.64 12.17 11.25
C ARG A 61 -17.57 10.99 11.54
N LYS A 62 -18.86 11.13 11.17
CA LYS A 62 -19.91 10.08 11.33
C LYS A 62 -20.38 9.46 10.00
N ASN A 63 -19.66 9.66 8.91
CA ASN A 63 -20.05 9.18 7.57
C ASN A 63 -19.65 7.71 7.33
N VAL A 64 -20.13 7.13 6.23
CA VAL A 64 -19.90 5.72 5.84
C VAL A 64 -18.40 5.42 5.70
N VAL A 65 -17.63 6.33 5.11
CA VAL A 65 -16.17 6.20 4.97
C VAL A 65 -15.49 6.14 6.33
N ALA A 66 -15.85 7.04 7.26
CA ALA A 66 -15.30 7.02 8.61
C ALA A 66 -15.68 5.73 9.36
N ARG A 67 -16.88 5.19 9.14
CA ARG A 67 -17.29 3.89 9.72
C ARG A 67 -16.42 2.75 9.17
N TRP A 68 -16.19 2.71 7.86
CA TRP A 68 -15.33 1.72 7.22
C TRP A 68 -13.85 1.84 7.62
N LEU A 69 -13.33 3.07 7.75
CA LEU A 69 -11.97 3.27 8.26
C LEU A 69 -11.81 2.79 9.71
N ARG A 70 -12.85 2.87 10.54
CA ARG A 70 -12.83 2.28 11.90
C ARG A 70 -12.85 0.76 11.91
N THR A 71 -13.34 0.10 10.84
CA THR A 71 -13.32 -1.37 10.78
C THR A 71 -11.93 -1.90 10.41
N ILE A 72 -11.13 -1.12 9.69
CA ILE A 72 -9.72 -1.45 9.39
C ILE A 72 -8.73 -0.90 10.42
N ASP A 73 -9.16 0.05 11.26
CA ASP A 73 -8.36 0.58 12.36
C ASP A 73 -8.58 -0.23 13.65
N ALA A 74 -7.64 -1.12 13.94
CA ALA A 74 -7.42 -1.64 15.28
C ALA A 74 -6.30 -0.80 15.91
N PRO A 75 -6.60 0.32 16.60
CA PRO A 75 -5.58 1.09 17.30
C PRO A 75 -4.91 0.16 18.31
N ASP A 76 -3.66 -0.17 18.06
CA ASP A 76 -2.83 -0.94 18.96
C ASP A 76 -2.04 0.06 19.83
N PRO A 77 -2.05 -0.07 21.17
CA PRO A 77 -1.26 0.79 22.04
C PRO A 77 0.26 0.72 21.76
N ARG A 78 0.74 -0.30 21.04
CA ARG A 78 2.15 -0.48 20.70
C ARG A 78 2.49 0.22 19.38
N ARG A 79 3.03 1.44 19.46
CA ARG A 79 3.58 2.19 18.30
C ARG A 79 4.51 1.34 17.40
N GLY A 80 5.24 0.38 17.97
CA GLY A 80 6.10 -0.52 17.20
C GLY A 80 5.36 -1.38 16.18
N LEU A 81 4.10 -1.75 16.44
CA LEU A 81 3.30 -2.54 15.49
C LEU A 81 2.80 -1.70 14.31
N ASP A 82 2.47 -0.43 14.51
CA ASP A 82 2.15 0.48 13.40
C ASP A 82 3.38 0.71 12.51
N VAL A 83 4.56 0.91 13.11
CA VAL A 83 5.83 1.09 12.37
C VAL A 83 6.15 -0.15 11.56
N ALA A 84 6.10 -1.33 12.18
CA ALA A 84 6.34 -2.59 11.49
C ALA A 84 5.32 -2.82 10.37
N SER A 85 4.03 -2.56 10.62
CA SER A 85 2.98 -2.76 9.61
C SER A 85 3.14 -1.78 8.44
N SER A 86 3.43 -0.51 8.71
CA SER A 86 3.71 0.51 7.68
C SER A 86 4.92 0.13 6.83
N CYS A 87 6.01 -0.28 7.47
CA CYS A 87 7.22 -0.75 6.79
C CYS A 87 6.94 -1.98 5.91
N ILE A 88 6.24 -2.99 6.45
CA ILE A 88 5.83 -4.18 5.67
C ILE A 88 4.98 -3.76 4.47
N GLY A 89 4.06 -2.80 4.64
CA GLY A 89 3.23 -2.28 3.56
C GLY A 89 4.06 -1.66 2.45
N ALA A 90 4.94 -0.73 2.81
CA ALA A 90 5.80 -0.05 1.85
C ALA A 90 6.75 -1.02 1.11
N VAL A 91 7.35 -1.97 1.83
CA VAL A 91 8.17 -3.03 1.22
C VAL A 91 7.34 -3.90 0.29
N SER A 92 6.14 -4.31 0.71
CA SER A 92 5.27 -5.16 -0.12
C SER A 92 4.87 -4.48 -1.42
N HIS A 93 4.57 -3.17 -1.37
CA HIS A 93 4.26 -2.37 -2.56
C HIS A 93 5.43 -2.40 -3.55
N VAL A 94 6.64 -2.09 -3.09
CA VAL A 94 7.82 -2.08 -3.97
C VAL A 94 8.16 -3.47 -4.52
N VAL A 95 7.92 -4.53 -3.75
CA VAL A 95 8.10 -5.91 -4.24
C VAL A 95 7.07 -6.26 -5.33
N PHE A 96 5.82 -5.82 -5.21
CA PHE A 96 4.84 -6.00 -6.28
C PHE A 96 5.19 -5.16 -7.50
N ASP A 97 5.67 -3.93 -7.29
CA ASP A 97 6.09 -3.05 -8.38
C ASP A 97 7.24 -3.64 -9.20
N LEU A 98 8.16 -4.35 -8.55
CA LEU A 98 9.23 -5.07 -9.23
C LEU A 98 8.72 -6.03 -10.31
N VAL A 99 7.54 -6.64 -10.11
CA VAL A 99 6.95 -7.58 -11.07
C VAL A 99 5.88 -6.94 -11.95
N SER A 100 5.28 -5.81 -11.55
CA SER A 100 4.17 -5.19 -12.27
C SER A 100 4.52 -3.94 -13.09
N HIS A 101 5.75 -3.43 -13.00
CA HIS A 101 6.23 -2.29 -13.78
C HIS A 101 7.41 -2.64 -14.71
N GLU A 102 7.60 -1.83 -15.76
CA GLU A 102 8.67 -2.00 -16.77
C GLU A 102 10.07 -1.89 -16.13
N GLY A 103 10.23 -0.97 -15.18
CA GLY A 103 11.42 -0.79 -14.39
C GLY A 103 11.05 -0.70 -12.91
N SER A 104 12.02 -0.99 -12.06
CA SER A 104 11.90 -0.83 -10.61
C SER A 104 13.08 -0.01 -10.16
N HIS A 105 12.88 1.13 -9.49
CA HIS A 105 13.95 2.04 -9.05
C HIS A 105 14.56 1.64 -7.69
N LEU A 106 14.68 0.33 -7.45
CA LEU A 106 15.03 -0.25 -6.15
C LEU A 106 16.38 0.26 -5.62
N LEU A 107 17.39 0.32 -6.49
CA LEU A 107 18.76 0.67 -6.11
C LEU A 107 19.06 2.17 -6.26
N TRP A 108 18.08 2.98 -6.64
CA TRP A 108 18.26 4.42 -6.76
C TRP A 108 18.55 5.08 -5.39
N PRO A 109 19.48 6.05 -5.27
CA PRO A 109 20.24 6.70 -6.35
C PRO A 109 21.61 6.08 -6.66
N TRP A 110 21.96 4.94 -6.08
CA TRP A 110 23.32 4.40 -6.19
C TRP A 110 23.63 3.78 -7.55
N SER A 111 22.65 3.14 -8.17
CA SER A 111 22.81 2.52 -9.48
C SER A 111 21.49 2.49 -10.24
N ASP A 112 21.59 2.37 -11.56
CA ASP A 112 20.46 1.93 -12.37
C ASP A 112 20.15 0.47 -12.05
N ASP A 113 18.86 0.14 -12.11
CA ASP A 113 18.40 -1.20 -11.77
C ASP A 113 18.63 -2.17 -12.92
N PRO A 114 19.17 -3.37 -12.66
CA PRO A 114 19.30 -4.40 -13.68
C PRO A 114 17.92 -4.85 -14.17
N PRO A 115 17.83 -5.52 -15.34
CA PRO A 115 16.61 -6.15 -15.79
C PRO A 115 16.30 -7.38 -14.92
N TRP A 116 15.76 -7.14 -13.72
CA TRP A 116 15.58 -8.14 -12.65
C TRP A 116 14.86 -9.42 -13.11
N LEU A 117 13.92 -9.29 -14.05
CA LEU A 117 13.10 -10.37 -14.59
C LEU A 117 13.44 -10.73 -16.05
N GLY A 118 14.54 -10.18 -16.58
CA GLY A 118 15.00 -10.37 -17.94
C GLY A 118 14.27 -9.50 -18.98
N GLU A 119 14.88 -9.40 -20.17
CA GLU A 119 14.40 -8.53 -21.26
C GLU A 119 13.00 -8.91 -21.74
N GLY A 120 12.66 -10.20 -21.72
CA GLY A 120 11.33 -10.67 -22.12
C GLY A 120 10.22 -10.12 -21.22
N TRP A 121 10.49 -9.92 -19.93
CA TRP A 121 9.52 -9.33 -18.99
C TRP A 121 9.33 -7.83 -19.22
N GLN A 122 10.39 -7.14 -19.63
CA GLN A 122 10.41 -5.71 -19.92
C GLN A 122 9.98 -5.39 -21.38
N ALA A 123 9.60 -6.41 -22.15
CA ALA A 123 9.19 -6.23 -23.53
C ALA A 123 7.96 -5.32 -23.61
N THR A 124 8.11 -4.19 -24.32
CA THR A 124 6.99 -3.29 -24.61
C THR A 124 6.28 -3.75 -25.88
N TRP A 125 4.99 -4.08 -25.77
CA TRP A 125 4.14 -4.39 -26.91
C TRP A 125 3.62 -3.12 -27.60
N PHE A 126 3.19 -2.12 -26.81
CA PHE A 126 2.79 -0.81 -27.29
C PHE A 126 2.87 0.24 -26.17
N ARG A 127 2.74 1.53 -26.51
CA ARG A 127 2.76 2.64 -25.56
C ARG A 127 1.44 3.42 -25.59
N VAL A 128 1.03 3.92 -24.44
CA VAL A 128 -0.18 4.73 -24.26
C VAL A 128 0.18 6.06 -23.61
N SER A 129 -0.18 7.17 -24.26
CA SER A 129 0.02 8.50 -23.68
C SER A 129 -1.04 8.77 -22.62
N VAL A 130 -0.60 9.00 -21.37
CA VAL A 130 -1.47 9.32 -20.24
C VAL A 130 -1.16 10.74 -19.76
N PRO A 131 -2.16 11.63 -19.61
CA PRO A 131 -1.92 12.99 -19.14
C PRO A 131 -1.15 13.02 -17.81
N GLY A 132 -0.04 13.78 -17.76
CA GLY A 132 0.81 13.90 -16.57
C GLY A 132 1.87 12.81 -16.40
N TYR A 133 1.88 11.80 -17.26
CA TYR A 133 2.90 10.75 -17.31
C TYR A 133 3.68 10.80 -18.63
N HIS A 134 4.87 10.21 -18.65
CA HIS A 134 5.51 9.82 -19.90
C HIS A 134 4.73 8.68 -20.56
N ASP A 135 4.96 8.45 -21.85
CA ASP A 135 4.32 7.38 -22.62
C ASP A 135 4.45 6.02 -21.90
N TYR A 136 3.32 5.51 -21.43
CA TYR A 136 3.23 4.35 -20.54
C TYR A 136 3.35 3.07 -21.35
N SER A 137 4.29 2.20 -20.98
CA SER A 137 4.54 0.93 -21.66
C SER A 137 3.53 -0.14 -21.25
N ILE A 138 2.98 -0.82 -22.25
CA ILE A 138 2.11 -1.98 -22.07
C ILE A 138 2.88 -3.22 -22.52
N GLY A 139 2.97 -4.21 -21.63
CA GLY A 139 3.73 -5.45 -21.82
C GLY A 139 3.34 -6.52 -20.79
N PRO A 140 4.18 -7.55 -20.59
CA PRO A 140 3.94 -8.61 -19.60
C PRO A 140 3.73 -8.09 -18.17
N HIS A 141 4.49 -7.06 -17.78
CA HIS A 141 4.36 -6.39 -16.48
C HIS A 141 2.95 -5.80 -16.27
N PHE A 142 2.35 -5.21 -17.30
CA PHE A 142 0.98 -4.69 -17.24
C PHE A 142 -0.06 -5.82 -17.08
N VAL A 143 0.15 -6.98 -17.71
CA VAL A 143 -0.72 -8.15 -17.50
C VAL A 143 -0.61 -8.64 -16.06
N MET A 144 0.60 -8.69 -15.49
CA MET A 144 0.80 -9.01 -14.08
C MET A 144 0.07 -8.00 -13.17
N TRP A 145 0.17 -6.71 -13.46
CA TRP A 145 -0.56 -5.67 -12.75
C TRP A 145 -2.09 -5.92 -12.74
N LEU A 146 -2.66 -6.28 -13.89
CA LEU A 146 -4.09 -6.62 -13.99
C LEU A 146 -4.44 -7.85 -13.16
N ILE A 147 -3.60 -8.89 -13.17
CA ILE A 147 -3.80 -10.12 -12.38
C ILE A 147 -3.77 -9.80 -10.88
N LEU A 148 -2.77 -9.04 -10.42
CA LEU A 148 -2.65 -8.64 -9.02
C LEU A 148 -3.83 -7.77 -8.58
N SER A 149 -4.27 -6.84 -9.43
CA SER A 149 -5.42 -5.98 -9.18
C SER A 149 -6.72 -6.79 -9.07
N ALA A 150 -6.93 -7.74 -9.98
CA ALA A 150 -8.09 -8.64 -9.94
C ALA A 150 -8.05 -9.56 -8.71
N GLY A 151 -6.88 -10.08 -8.35
CA GLY A 151 -6.68 -10.89 -7.14
C GLY A 151 -6.97 -10.08 -5.88
N GLY A 152 -6.47 -8.85 -5.77
CA GLY A 152 -6.74 -7.94 -4.67
C GLY A 152 -8.23 -7.60 -4.55
N ALA A 153 -8.89 -7.29 -5.66
CA ALA A 153 -10.33 -7.04 -5.69
C ALA A 153 -11.14 -8.28 -5.25
N TRP A 154 -10.76 -9.47 -5.71
CA TRP A 154 -11.39 -10.72 -5.30
C TRP A 154 -11.22 -10.98 -3.80
N MET A 155 -10.00 -10.82 -3.27
CA MET A 155 -9.72 -10.97 -1.84
C MET A 155 -10.55 -10.00 -1.00
N PHE A 156 -10.66 -8.75 -1.46
CA PHE A 156 -11.45 -7.73 -0.78
C PHE A 156 -12.95 -8.10 -0.71
N VAL A 157 -13.51 -8.61 -1.80
CA VAL A 157 -14.92 -9.04 -1.85
C VAL A 157 -15.15 -10.32 -1.05
N ARG A 158 -14.22 -11.27 -1.11
CA ARG A 158 -14.37 -12.59 -0.49
C ARG A 158 -14.08 -12.61 1.01
N PHE A 159 -13.16 -11.75 1.46
CA PHE A 159 -12.68 -11.66 2.83
C PHE A 159 -12.72 -10.19 3.29
N PRO A 160 -13.92 -9.58 3.42
CA PRO A 160 -14.03 -8.20 3.84
C PRO A 160 -13.42 -8.02 5.23
N PRO A 161 -12.81 -6.85 5.54
CA PRO A 161 -12.28 -6.58 6.85
C PRO A 161 -13.38 -6.71 7.91
N LEU A 162 -13.19 -7.61 8.88
CA LEU A 162 -14.19 -7.85 9.94
C LEU A 162 -14.44 -6.58 10.73
N SER A 163 -15.72 -6.19 10.82
CA SER A 163 -16.11 -5.08 11.69
C SER A 163 -15.98 -5.52 13.15
N ARG A 164 -15.36 -4.67 13.99
CA ARG A 164 -15.09 -4.92 15.42
C ARG A 164 -16.33 -5.37 16.24
N GLY A 165 -17.54 -5.15 15.72
CA GLY A 165 -18.80 -5.58 16.34
C GLY A 165 -19.06 -7.08 16.30
N GLU A 166 -18.44 -7.83 15.38
CA GLU A 166 -18.60 -9.30 15.32
C GLU A 166 -17.57 -10.01 16.21
N GLY A 167 -16.31 -9.57 16.23
CA GLY A 167 -15.27 -10.17 17.07
C GLY A 167 -15.56 -10.04 18.58
N GLN A 168 -16.02 -8.87 19.04
CA GLN A 168 -16.42 -8.70 20.44
C GLN A 168 -17.65 -9.53 20.83
N ARG A 169 -18.58 -9.80 19.89
CA ARG A 169 -19.73 -10.67 20.16
C ARG A 169 -19.32 -12.13 20.28
N VAL A 170 -18.40 -12.60 19.45
CA VAL A 170 -17.89 -13.97 19.52
C VAL A 170 -17.11 -14.21 20.81
N ASP A 171 -16.24 -13.28 21.21
CA ASP A 171 -15.48 -13.40 22.45
C ASP A 171 -16.37 -13.29 23.70
N ALA A 172 -17.39 -12.43 23.69
CA ALA A 172 -18.37 -12.35 24.77
C ALA A 172 -19.21 -13.63 24.91
N SER A 173 -19.61 -14.25 23.79
CA SER A 173 -20.36 -15.53 23.81
C SER A 173 -19.52 -16.69 24.34
N ARG A 174 -18.22 -16.73 24.04
CA ARG A 174 -17.31 -17.75 24.56
C ARG A 174 -17.01 -17.58 26.04
N ALA A 175 -16.94 -16.33 26.53
CA ALA A 175 -16.76 -16.06 27.95
C ALA A 175 -17.98 -16.53 28.76
N SER A 176 -19.21 -16.27 28.29
CA SER A 176 -20.44 -16.71 28.98
C SER A 176 -20.60 -18.23 29.02
N ASP A 177 -20.13 -18.94 27.99
CA ASP A 177 -20.20 -20.41 27.96
C ASP A 177 -19.17 -21.07 28.90
N SER A 178 -18.11 -20.35 29.29
CA SER A 178 -17.08 -20.85 30.21
C SER A 178 -17.40 -20.65 31.70
N GLU A 179 -18.31 -19.74 32.04
CA GLU A 179 -18.74 -19.48 33.42
C GLU A 179 -19.95 -20.33 33.85
N SER A 180 -20.51 -21.14 32.94
CA SER A 180 -21.70 -21.96 33.18
C SER A 180 -21.41 -23.48 33.28
N GLY A 181 -20.13 -23.88 33.33
CA GLY A 181 -19.66 -25.27 33.45
C GLY A 181 -19.05 -25.61 34.81
#